data_AF-A0A7J4XFD6-F1
#
_entry.id   AF-A0A7J4XFD6-F1
#
_cell.length_a   1.000
_cell.length_b   1.000
_cell.length_c   1.000
_cell.angle_alpha   90.00
_cell.angle_beta   90.00
_cell.angle_gamma   90.00
#
_symmetry.space_group_name_H-M   'P 1'
#
loop_
_entity.id
_entity.type
_entity.pdbx_description
1 polymer ?
#
loop_
_entity_poly.entity_id
_entity_poly.type
_entity_poly.pdbx_seq_one_letter_code
_entity_poly.pdbx_strand_id
1 'polypeptide(L)'
;MNANEIIKSFSDFLNASWNYVIPLLSERTYTSNEDSINDWMQANWELLVERKILPLNEYLEVYGDGADFNGISSRITDINIAATHYLSVFIHHGTDLLTNEKINNSIFSFEKFVGFRAGFYTVAPPFKYVLVLDNNNMERVFRIENTHFELHKII
;
A
#
# COMPACT_ATOMS: atom_id res chain seq x y z
N MET A 1 0.43 -18.92 4.79
CA MET A 1 1.22 -17.71 4.45
C MET A 1 1.33 -16.87 5.70
N ASN A 2 2.52 -16.37 6.02
CA ASN A 2 2.69 -15.36 7.08
C ASN A 2 2.27 -13.96 6.60
N ALA A 3 2.19 -12.97 7.49
CA ALA A 3 1.75 -11.62 7.16
C ALA A 3 2.60 -11.00 6.03
N ASN A 4 3.93 -11.13 6.10
CA ASN A 4 4.86 -10.64 5.07
C ASN A 4 4.60 -11.25 3.69
N GLU A 5 4.32 -12.56 3.61
CA GLU A 5 3.95 -13.23 2.35
C GLU A 5 2.61 -12.73 1.80
N ILE A 6 1.60 -12.57 2.68
CA ILE A 6 0.27 -12.09 2.29
C ILE A 6 0.35 -10.68 1.72
N ILE A 7 1.06 -9.78 2.41
CA ILE A 7 1.27 -8.40 1.98
C ILE A 7 1.98 -8.37 0.62
N LYS A 8 3.03 -9.16 0.42
CA LYS A 8 3.72 -9.24 -0.88
C LYS A 8 2.85 -9.82 -2.00
N SER A 9 1.99 -10.80 -1.72
CA SER A 9 1.04 -11.33 -2.70
C SER A 9 0.00 -10.31 -3.15
N PHE A 10 -0.26 -9.26 -2.38
CA PHE A 10 -1.09 -8.16 -2.84
C PHE A 10 -0.46 -7.41 -4.02
N SER A 11 0.85 -7.23 -4.04
CA SER A 11 1.56 -6.69 -5.21
C SER A 11 1.37 -7.59 -6.44
N ASP A 12 1.43 -8.91 -6.29
CA ASP A 12 1.18 -9.86 -7.38
C ASP A 12 -0.26 -9.74 -7.90
N PHE A 13 -1.24 -9.61 -6.99
CA PHE A 13 -2.63 -9.35 -7.35
C PHE A 13 -2.80 -8.05 -8.14
N LEU A 14 -2.18 -6.95 -7.70
CA LEU A 14 -2.24 -5.67 -8.42
C LEU A 14 -1.67 -5.83 -9.83
N ASN A 15 -0.49 -6.46 -9.97
CA ASN A 15 0.14 -6.71 -11.27
C ASN A 15 -0.73 -7.57 -12.20
N ALA A 16 -1.33 -8.64 -11.67
CA ALA A 16 -2.14 -9.57 -12.45
C ALA A 16 -3.47 -8.96 -12.89
N SER A 17 -4.06 -8.11 -12.06
CA SER A 17 -5.40 -7.56 -12.28
C SER A 17 -5.40 -6.26 -13.08
N TRP A 18 -4.30 -5.50 -13.04
CA TRP A 18 -4.23 -4.13 -13.55
C TRP A 18 -4.84 -3.93 -14.94
N ASN A 19 -4.37 -4.69 -15.93
CA ASN A 19 -4.76 -4.50 -17.32
C ASN A 19 -6.24 -4.84 -17.59
N TYR A 20 -6.87 -5.62 -16.71
CA TYR A 20 -8.29 -5.95 -16.81
C TYR A 20 -9.16 -4.94 -16.06
N VAL A 21 -8.69 -4.45 -14.91
CA VAL A 21 -9.48 -3.59 -14.03
C VAL A 21 -9.44 -2.13 -14.48
N ILE A 22 -8.26 -1.57 -14.77
CA ILE A 22 -8.12 -0.13 -15.03
C ILE A 22 -9.01 0.39 -16.16
N PRO A 23 -9.16 -0.30 -17.31
CA PRO A 23 -10.09 0.15 -18.34
C PRO A 23 -11.55 0.26 -17.87
N LEU A 24 -11.96 -0.54 -16.87
CA LEU A 24 -13.31 -0.53 -16.30
C LEU A 24 -13.50 0.57 -15.23
N LEU A 25 -12.40 1.10 -14.70
CA LEU A 25 -12.38 2.17 -13.71
C LEU A 25 -12.17 3.55 -14.35
N SER A 26 -11.70 3.59 -15.60
CA SER A 26 -11.35 4.83 -16.29
C SER A 26 -12.58 5.55 -16.87
N GLU A 27 -12.45 6.86 -17.02
CA GLU A 27 -13.40 7.74 -17.74
C GLU A 27 -14.82 7.73 -17.17
N ARG A 28 -14.95 7.51 -15.86
CA ARG A 28 -16.22 7.61 -15.15
C ARG A 28 -16.63 9.06 -15.01
N THR A 29 -17.93 9.31 -15.15
CA THR A 29 -18.48 10.68 -15.18
C THR A 29 -18.58 11.36 -13.81
N TYR A 30 -18.46 10.60 -12.73
CA TYR A 30 -18.76 11.05 -11.38
C TYR A 30 -17.55 11.10 -10.44
N THR A 31 -16.36 10.71 -10.91
CA THR A 31 -15.15 10.57 -10.10
C THR A 31 -13.92 10.63 -11.00
N SER A 32 -12.75 10.94 -10.44
CA SER A 32 -11.51 10.89 -11.21
C SER A 32 -11.03 9.45 -11.42
N ASN A 33 -10.14 9.26 -12.40
CA ASN A 33 -9.49 7.96 -12.58
C ASN A 33 -8.65 7.59 -11.36
N GLU A 34 -8.03 8.57 -10.71
CA GLU A 34 -7.19 8.37 -9.53
C GLU A 34 -8.01 7.86 -8.35
N ASP A 35 -9.12 8.55 -8.03
CA ASP A 35 -10.01 8.16 -6.93
C ASP A 35 -10.62 6.78 -7.19
N SER A 36 -11.04 6.49 -8.43
CA SER A 36 -11.55 5.15 -8.78
C SER A 36 -10.51 4.04 -8.58
N ILE A 37 -9.23 4.32 -8.88
CA ILE A 37 -8.14 3.37 -8.67
C ILE A 37 -7.86 3.19 -7.19
N ASN A 38 -7.83 4.28 -6.43
CA ASN A 38 -7.60 4.26 -5.00
C ASN A 38 -8.74 3.53 -4.26
N ASP A 39 -9.99 3.79 -4.60
CA ASP A 39 -11.17 3.05 -4.11
C ASP A 39 -11.03 1.54 -4.33
N TRP A 40 -10.63 1.14 -5.54
CA TRP A 40 -10.42 -0.28 -5.88
C TRP A 40 -9.27 -0.88 -5.08
N MET A 41 -8.13 -0.20 -4.99
CA MET A 41 -6.98 -0.68 -4.22
C MET A 41 -7.33 -0.83 -2.75
N GLN A 42 -7.96 0.18 -2.15
CA GLN A 42 -8.39 0.18 -0.74
C GLN A 42 -9.40 -0.93 -0.46
N ALA A 43 -10.43 -1.10 -1.30
CA ALA A 43 -11.42 -2.17 -1.14
C ALA A 43 -10.77 -3.55 -1.14
N ASN A 44 -9.80 -3.78 -2.04
CA ASN A 44 -9.11 -5.05 -2.13
C ASN A 44 -8.05 -5.22 -1.03
N TRP A 45 -7.44 -4.14 -0.55
CA TRP A 45 -6.55 -4.18 0.60
C TRP A 45 -7.27 -4.64 1.87
N GLU A 46 -8.43 -4.04 2.15
CA GLU A 46 -9.29 -4.44 3.27
C GLU A 46 -9.69 -5.92 3.14
N LEU A 47 -10.15 -6.33 1.95
CA LEU A 47 -10.66 -7.68 1.76
C LEU A 47 -9.59 -8.77 1.73
N LEU A 48 -8.48 -8.54 1.03
CA LEU A 48 -7.48 -9.57 0.73
C LEU A 48 -6.33 -9.60 1.74
N VAL A 49 -5.95 -8.45 2.30
CA VAL A 49 -4.81 -8.35 3.20
C VAL A 49 -5.28 -8.21 4.64
N GLU A 50 -6.03 -7.14 4.95
CA GLU A 50 -6.44 -6.85 6.32
C GLU A 50 -7.24 -8.00 6.93
N ARG A 51 -8.34 -8.41 6.31
CA ARG A 51 -9.18 -9.51 6.81
C ARG A 51 -8.44 -10.85 6.85
N LYS A 52 -7.33 -10.98 6.14
CA LYS A 52 -6.52 -12.21 6.13
C LYS A 52 -5.51 -12.25 7.28
N ILE A 53 -4.96 -11.10 7.67
CA ILE A 53 -3.91 -11.02 8.70
C ILE A 53 -4.44 -10.61 10.08
N LEU A 54 -5.61 -9.96 10.16
CA LEU A 54 -6.21 -9.51 11.41
C LEU A 54 -7.49 -10.29 11.77
N PRO A 55 -7.78 -10.45 13.07
CA PRO A 55 -9.07 -10.95 13.52
C PRO A 55 -10.20 -9.93 13.27
N LEU A 56 -11.43 -10.37 13.53
CA LEU A 56 -12.60 -9.49 13.51
C LEU A 56 -12.43 -8.34 14.51
N ASN A 57 -12.94 -7.16 14.15
CA ASN A 57 -12.87 -5.91 14.93
C ASN A 57 -11.45 -5.34 15.14
N GLU A 58 -10.45 -5.85 14.42
CA GLU A 58 -9.15 -5.22 14.28
C GLU A 58 -8.95 -4.76 12.84
N TYR A 59 -8.31 -3.62 12.66
CA TYR A 59 -8.21 -2.87 11.40
C TYR A 59 -6.79 -2.36 11.19
N LEU A 60 -6.29 -2.50 9.96
CA LEU A 60 -5.08 -1.86 9.45
C LEU A 60 -5.36 -0.40 9.09
N GLU A 61 -4.27 0.36 9.00
CA GLU A 61 -4.24 1.63 8.29
C GLU A 61 -4.68 1.47 6.82
N VAL A 62 -5.18 2.58 6.28
CA VAL A 62 -5.57 2.66 4.88
C VAL A 62 -4.36 2.47 3.97
N TYR A 63 -4.59 1.90 2.80
CA TYR A 63 -3.57 1.65 1.81
C TYR A 63 -3.35 2.90 0.96
N GLY A 64 -2.17 3.51 1.10
CA GLY A 64 -1.87 4.80 0.47
C GLY A 64 -2.88 5.87 0.86
N ASP A 65 -3.50 6.49 -0.14
CA ASP A 65 -4.45 7.58 0.04
C ASP A 65 -5.83 7.09 0.52
N GLY A 66 -6.05 5.77 0.53
CA GLY A 66 -7.33 5.15 0.85
C GLY A 66 -8.43 5.49 -0.15
N ALA A 67 -9.69 5.21 0.21
CA ALA A 67 -10.83 5.49 -0.66
C ALA A 67 -11.32 6.95 -0.53
N ASP A 68 -12.01 7.46 -1.56
CA ASP A 68 -12.81 8.70 -1.46
C ASP A 68 -14.31 8.43 -1.67
N PHE A 69 -14.69 7.16 -1.90
CA PHE A 69 -16.07 6.77 -2.17
C PHE A 69 -17.09 7.23 -1.10
N ASN A 70 -16.70 7.19 0.18
CA ASN A 70 -17.61 7.49 1.30
C ASN A 70 -17.57 8.96 1.75
N GLY A 71 -16.64 9.77 1.24
CA GLY A 71 -16.43 11.19 1.56
C GLY A 71 -15.96 11.51 2.99
N ILE A 72 -16.52 10.84 4.00
CA ILE A 72 -16.14 11.00 5.41
C ILE A 72 -15.08 10.00 5.87
N SER A 73 -14.75 9.03 5.01
CA SER A 73 -13.89 7.90 5.38
C SER A 73 -13.10 7.41 4.18
N SER A 74 -11.82 7.16 4.46
CA SER A 74 -10.91 6.47 3.54
C SER A 74 -11.04 4.94 3.58
N ARG A 75 -12.00 4.41 4.35
CA ARG A 75 -12.33 2.99 4.39
C ARG A 75 -13.56 2.69 3.53
N ILE A 76 -13.66 1.46 3.05
CA ILE A 76 -14.80 0.99 2.23
C ILE A 76 -15.83 0.24 3.08
N THR A 77 -15.38 -0.63 3.99
CA THR A 77 -16.27 -1.51 4.77
C THR A 77 -16.70 -0.88 6.08
N ASP A 78 -15.80 -0.80 7.05
CA ASP A 78 -16.05 -0.25 8.40
C ASP A 78 -15.77 1.25 8.46
N ILE A 79 -16.59 2.04 7.76
CA ILE A 79 -16.32 3.47 7.45
C ILE A 79 -16.08 4.38 8.66
N ASN A 80 -16.58 4.02 9.84
CA ASN A 80 -16.46 4.87 11.05
C ASN A 80 -15.37 4.40 12.01
N ILE A 81 -14.58 3.40 11.63
CA ILE A 81 -13.60 2.77 12.53
C ILE A 81 -12.20 3.25 12.21
N ALA A 82 -11.46 3.63 13.26
CA ALA A 82 -10.05 3.96 13.16
C ALA A 82 -9.18 2.68 13.08
N ALA A 83 -8.02 2.81 12.46
CA ALA A 83 -7.02 1.74 12.46
C ALA A 83 -6.62 1.39 13.90
N THR A 84 -6.39 0.09 14.11
CA THR A 84 -5.88 -0.49 15.36
C THR A 84 -4.46 -1.03 15.19
N HIS A 85 -4.03 -1.18 13.95
CA HIS A 85 -2.77 -1.76 13.55
C HIS A 85 -2.17 -0.99 12.38
N TYR A 86 -0.85 -1.00 12.30
CA TYR A 86 -0.09 -0.45 11.18
C TYR A 86 0.97 -1.45 10.71
N LEU A 87 1.50 -1.20 9.52
CA LEU A 87 2.59 -1.99 8.95
C LEU A 87 3.88 -1.18 8.95
N SER A 88 4.94 -1.78 9.47
CA SER A 88 6.29 -1.26 9.29
C SER A 88 7.04 -2.06 8.24
N VAL A 89 7.97 -1.41 7.56
CA VAL A 89 8.85 -2.01 6.56
C VAL A 89 10.29 -1.97 7.08
N PHE A 90 10.85 -3.14 7.35
CA PHE A 90 12.25 -3.29 7.69
C PHE A 90 13.11 -3.47 6.43
N ILE A 91 14.19 -2.69 6.35
CA ILE A 91 15.21 -2.77 5.30
C ILE A 91 16.52 -3.20 5.95
N HIS A 92 16.91 -4.47 5.76
CA HIS A 92 18.24 -4.96 6.18
C HIS A 92 19.34 -4.23 5.43
N HIS A 93 19.27 -4.27 4.10
CA HIS A 93 20.19 -3.62 3.18
C HIS A 93 19.41 -3.18 1.94
N GLY A 94 19.45 -1.89 1.59
CA GLY A 94 18.74 -1.36 0.45
C GLY A 94 19.29 -0.03 -0.04
N THR A 95 18.84 0.37 -1.22
CA THR A 95 19.08 1.71 -1.75
C THR A 95 17.73 2.37 -1.94
N ASP A 96 17.55 3.53 -1.33
CA ASP A 96 16.40 4.39 -1.57
C ASP A 96 16.49 4.90 -3.01
N LEU A 97 15.51 4.55 -3.84
CA LEU A 97 15.54 4.84 -5.28
C LEU A 97 15.26 6.30 -5.60
N LEU A 98 14.69 7.08 -4.67
CA LEU A 98 14.44 8.51 -4.87
C LEU A 98 15.71 9.34 -4.65
N THR A 99 16.48 9.00 -3.62
CA THR A 99 17.65 9.79 -3.19
C THR A 99 18.99 9.13 -3.55
N ASN A 100 18.97 7.86 -3.95
CA ASN A 100 20.14 7.00 -4.12
C ASN A 100 20.95 6.78 -2.83
N GLU A 101 20.35 7.03 -1.67
CA GLU A 101 20.94 6.80 -0.35
C GLU A 101 21.01 5.30 -0.04
N LYS A 102 22.13 4.83 0.53
CA LYS A 102 22.25 3.46 1.04
C LYS A 102 21.70 3.37 2.45
N ILE A 103 20.71 2.52 2.65
CA ILE A 103 20.00 2.30 3.90
C ILE A 103 20.35 0.93 4.45
N ASN A 104 20.59 0.85 5.76
CA ASN A 104 20.88 -0.41 6.44
C ASN A 104 20.15 -0.46 7.78
N ASN A 105 19.62 -1.63 8.12
CA ASN A 105 18.93 -1.94 9.38
C ASN A 105 17.97 -0.83 9.85
N SER A 106 17.08 -0.41 8.95
CA SER A 106 16.16 0.71 9.19
C SER A 106 14.71 0.27 9.07
N ILE A 107 13.84 0.89 9.88
CA ILE A 107 12.39 0.68 9.89
C ILE A 107 11.72 1.93 9.33
N PHE A 108 10.69 1.73 8.51
CA PHE A 108 9.86 2.78 7.92
C PHE A 108 8.38 2.44 8.07
N SER A 109 7.50 3.43 7.94
CA SER A 109 6.05 3.21 7.85
C SER A 109 5.68 2.81 6.42
N PHE A 110 4.85 1.78 6.26
CA PHE A 110 4.39 1.34 4.94
C PHE A 110 3.29 2.27 4.40
N GLU A 111 3.44 2.72 3.15
CA GLU A 111 2.39 3.47 2.45
C GLU A 111 1.64 2.58 1.46
N LYS A 112 2.31 2.19 0.37
CA LYS A 112 1.73 1.40 -0.72
C LYS A 112 2.78 0.74 -1.59
N PHE A 113 2.36 -0.26 -2.36
CA PHE A 113 3.14 -0.74 -3.50
C PHE A 113 3.04 0.23 -4.67
N VAL A 114 4.16 0.42 -5.35
CA VAL A 114 4.28 1.33 -6.49
C VAL A 114 5.10 0.71 -7.61
N GLY A 115 4.88 1.19 -8.83
CA GLY A 115 5.84 1.08 -9.92
C GLY A 115 6.92 2.16 -9.81
N PHE A 116 7.94 2.05 -10.64
CA PHE A 116 9.01 3.05 -10.70
C PHE A 116 9.43 3.28 -12.15
N ARG A 117 9.37 4.53 -12.60
CA ARG A 117 9.67 4.91 -13.98
C ARG A 117 10.26 6.31 -14.02
N ALA A 118 11.29 6.49 -14.85
CA ALA A 118 11.92 7.80 -15.09
C ALA A 118 12.37 8.53 -13.80
N GLY A 119 12.82 7.77 -12.78
CA GLY A 119 13.35 8.33 -11.53
C GLY A 119 12.29 8.67 -10.47
N PHE A 120 11.02 8.35 -10.71
CA PHE A 120 9.96 8.56 -9.73
C PHE A 120 9.03 7.35 -9.63
N TYR A 121 8.32 7.23 -8.50
CA TYR A 121 7.33 6.17 -8.33
C TYR A 121 6.04 6.50 -9.10
N THR A 122 5.25 5.47 -9.40
CA THR A 122 4.00 5.60 -10.16
C THR A 122 2.95 4.64 -9.60
N VAL A 123 1.68 5.03 -9.62
CA VAL A 123 0.55 4.11 -9.36
C VAL A 123 0.24 3.32 -10.64
N ALA A 124 1.18 2.47 -11.06
CA ALA A 124 1.09 1.63 -12.24
C ALA A 124 2.08 0.46 -12.15
N PRO A 125 1.82 -0.68 -12.83
CA PRO A 125 2.73 -1.81 -12.82
C PRO A 125 4.04 -1.51 -13.57
N PRO A 126 5.13 -2.25 -13.27
CA PRO A 126 5.17 -3.35 -12.32
C PRO A 126 5.27 -2.87 -10.86
N PHE A 127 4.37 -3.33 -9.98
CA PHE A 127 4.30 -2.98 -8.55
C PHE A 127 5.41 -3.64 -7.72
N LYS A 128 6.65 -3.58 -8.18
CA LYS A 128 7.82 -4.26 -7.58
C LYS A 128 8.54 -3.41 -6.52
N TYR A 129 7.95 -2.27 -6.16
CA TYR A 129 8.54 -1.32 -5.24
C TYR A 129 7.56 -0.98 -4.13
N VAL A 130 8.11 -0.54 -3.01
CA VAL A 130 7.39 -0.19 -1.79
C VAL A 130 7.69 1.27 -1.49
N LEU A 131 6.64 2.09 -1.48
CA LEU A 131 6.69 3.45 -0.95
C LEU A 131 6.55 3.37 0.57
N VAL A 132 7.42 4.09 1.26
CA VAL A 132 7.44 4.16 2.72
C VAL A 132 7.71 5.59 3.19
N LEU A 133 7.33 5.90 4.43
CA LEU A 133 7.69 7.14 5.11
C LEU A 133 8.73 6.88 6.20
N ASP A 134 9.72 7.77 6.29
CA ASP A 134 10.60 7.82 7.45
C ASP A 134 10.02 8.67 8.59
N ASN A 135 10.73 8.75 9.71
CA ASN A 135 10.28 9.48 10.91
C ASN A 135 10.07 10.99 10.69
N ASN A 136 10.55 11.56 9.59
CA ASN A 136 10.32 12.95 9.20
C ASN A 136 9.20 13.09 8.16
N ASN A 137 8.42 12.03 7.93
CA ASN A 137 7.43 11.91 6.86
C ASN A 137 8.04 12.11 5.47
N MET A 138 9.31 11.77 5.28
CA MET A 138 9.94 11.81 3.97
C MET A 138 9.68 10.50 3.24
N GLU A 139 9.19 10.61 2.00
CA GLU A 139 8.97 9.48 1.10
C GLU A 139 10.28 8.83 0.67
N ARG A 140 10.30 7.51 0.71
CA ARG A 140 11.42 6.67 0.26
C ARG A 140 10.89 5.48 -0.51
N VAL A 141 11.69 4.98 -1.46
CA VAL A 141 11.25 3.86 -2.31
C VAL A 141 12.28 2.75 -2.31
N PHE A 142 11.83 1.53 -1.97
CA PHE A 142 12.66 0.33 -1.96
C PHE A 142 12.09 -0.75 -2.86
N ARG A 143 12.95 -1.65 -3.36
CA ARG A 143 12.49 -2.86 -4.05
C ARG A 143 11.83 -3.81 -3.05
N ILE A 144 10.71 -4.41 -3.43
CA ILE A 144 9.95 -5.35 -2.59
C ILE A 144 10.77 -6.58 -2.14
N GLU A 145 11.76 -6.99 -2.92
CA GLU A 145 12.68 -8.09 -2.58
C GLU A 145 13.58 -7.77 -1.38
N ASN A 146 13.83 -6.48 -1.11
CA ASN A 146 14.69 -6.01 -0.03
C ASN A 146 13.90 -5.64 1.24
N THR A 147 12.58 -5.87 1.26
CA THR A 147 11.72 -5.48 2.37
C THR A 147 11.30 -6.68 3.22
N HIS A 148 11.09 -6.43 4.51
CA HIS A 148 10.37 -7.32 5.41
C HIS A 148 9.24 -6.54 6.09
N PHE A 149 8.01 -7.06 6.02
CA PHE A 149 6.85 -6.40 6.61
C PHE A 149 6.56 -6.94 8.00
N GLU A 150 6.35 -6.04 8.96
CA GLU A 150 5.98 -6.36 10.32
C GLU A 150 4.68 -5.66 10.70
N LEU A 151 3.82 -6.37 11.42
CA LEU A 151 2.52 -5.91 11.87
C LEU A 151 2.62 -5.43 13.32
N HIS A 152 2.13 -4.23 13.59
CA HIS A 152 2.18 -3.61 14.90
C HIS A 152 0.80 -3.13 15.33
N LYS A 153 0.56 -3.12 16.64
CA LYS A 153 -0.66 -2.57 17.24
C LYS A 153 -0.45 -1.10 17.59
N ILE A 154 -1.45 -0.27 17.29
CA ILE A 154 -1.51 1.13 17.69
C ILE A 154 -1.93 1.15 19.18
N ILE A 155 -1.12 1.81 20.02
CA ILE A 155 -1.34 1.91 21.47
C ILE A 155 -2.17 3.14 21.78
#